data_AF-A0A6I4XNV5-F1
#
_entry.id   AF-A0A6I4XNV5-F1
#
_cell.length_a   1.000
_cell.length_b   1.000
_cell.length_c   1.000
_cell.angle_alpha   90.00
_cell.angle_beta   90.00
_cell.angle_gamma   90.00
#
_symmetry.space_group_name_H-M   'P 1'
#
loop_
_entity.id
_entity.type
_entity.pdbx_description
1 polymer ?
#
loop_
_entity_poly.entity_id
_entity_poly.type
_entity_poly.pdbx_seq_one_letter_code
_entity_poly.pdbx_strand_id
1 'polypeptide(L)'
;MALTPLDIQNKDFSTKMRGYNQDDVDDFLDQVTRDYEDALQKNRELEKSLKHAEEKLQYFNELKDALNQSIIVAQDTADKVKSSANKESEMIITSADNQAKETLVEAERKSNAMIADAEAKSTQILAEAIERARQLAGETEDLK
;
A
#
# COMPACT_ATOMS: atom_id res chain seq x y z
N MET A 1 45.42 -3.99 33.02
CA MET A 1 45.52 -5.44 33.33
C MET A 1 44.99 -5.62 34.73
N ALA A 2 43.89 -6.36 34.88
CA ALA A 2 43.42 -6.78 36.19
C ALA A 2 44.14 -8.08 36.57
N LEU A 3 44.42 -8.26 37.85
CA LEU A 3 44.93 -9.54 38.37
C LEU A 3 43.98 -10.67 37.96
N THR A 4 44.49 -11.87 37.73
CA THR A 4 43.68 -13.09 37.66
C THR A 4 43.55 -13.71 39.04
N PRO A 5 42.53 -14.55 39.29
CA PRO A 5 42.45 -15.32 40.53
C PRO A 5 43.75 -16.11 40.82
N LEU A 6 44.35 -16.68 39.77
CA LEU A 6 45.61 -17.39 39.85
C LEU A 6 46.79 -16.48 40.25
N ASP A 7 46.78 -15.21 39.84
CA ASP A 7 47.79 -14.22 40.25
C ASP A 7 47.65 -13.83 41.73
N ILE A 8 46.42 -13.86 42.27
CA ILE A 8 46.13 -13.60 43.69
C ILE A 8 46.60 -14.79 44.53
N GLN A 9 46.30 -16.01 44.09
CA GLN A 9 46.65 -17.24 44.79
C GLN A 9 48.16 -17.51 44.84
N ASN A 10 48.90 -17.19 43.77
CA ASN A 10 50.35 -17.38 43.72
C ASN A 10 51.15 -16.18 44.25
N LYS A 11 50.51 -15.26 44.98
CA LYS A 11 51.15 -14.02 45.40
C LYS A 11 52.02 -14.22 46.63
N ASP A 12 53.35 -14.20 46.44
CA ASP A 12 54.29 -14.16 47.56
C ASP A 12 54.49 -12.74 48.12
N PHE A 13 54.43 -12.62 49.45
CA PHE A 13 54.71 -11.38 50.19
C PHE A 13 56.00 -11.48 51.00
N SER A 14 56.79 -10.41 51.00
CA SER A 14 58.02 -10.33 51.81
C SER A 14 57.70 -10.20 53.31
N THR A 15 58.35 -10.98 54.17
CA THR A 15 58.18 -10.93 55.64
C THR A 15 58.96 -9.77 56.28
N LYS A 16 58.38 -9.13 57.30
CA LYS A 16 59.03 -8.12 58.15
C LYS A 16 58.72 -8.35 59.62
N MET A 17 59.60 -7.92 60.53
CA MET A 17 59.54 -8.17 61.99
C MET A 17 58.21 -7.77 62.67
N ARG A 18 57.45 -6.84 62.07
CA ARG A 18 56.08 -6.46 62.48
C ARG A 18 55.18 -6.41 61.25
N GLY A 19 54.81 -7.57 60.73
CA GLY A 19 53.89 -7.74 59.59
C GLY A 19 52.54 -8.32 60.02
N TYR A 20 51.63 -8.46 59.05
CA TYR A 20 50.42 -9.25 59.23
C TYR A 20 50.76 -10.72 59.45
N ASN A 21 49.88 -11.43 60.15
CA ASN A 21 49.96 -12.88 60.28
C ASN A 21 49.75 -13.52 58.89
N GLN A 22 50.60 -14.48 58.53
CA GLN A 22 50.53 -15.12 57.21
C GLN A 22 49.27 -15.95 57.07
N ASP A 23 48.93 -16.77 58.08
CA ASP A 23 47.76 -17.64 58.04
C ASP A 23 46.46 -16.84 57.84
N ASP A 24 46.29 -15.72 58.57
CA ASP A 24 45.12 -14.86 58.46
C ASP A 24 45.04 -14.16 57.09
N VAL A 25 46.19 -13.85 56.48
CA VAL A 25 46.26 -13.24 55.14
C VAL A 25 45.94 -14.27 54.07
N ASP A 26 46.45 -15.50 54.20
CA ASP A 26 46.21 -16.58 53.25
C ASP A 26 44.73 -16.98 53.25
N ASP A 27 44.11 -17.13 54.42
CA ASP A 27 42.66 -17.40 54.54
C ASP A 27 41.81 -16.30 53.88
N PHE A 28 42.22 -15.04 54.02
CA PHE A 28 41.54 -13.91 53.38
C PHE A 28 41.75 -13.90 51.85
N LEU A 29 42.97 -14.18 51.38
CA LEU A 29 43.28 -14.26 49.94
C LEU A 29 42.54 -15.40 49.27
N ASP A 30 42.33 -16.52 49.96
CA ASP A 30 41.49 -17.63 49.51
C ASP A 30 40.04 -17.19 49.30
N GLN A 31 39.48 -16.41 50.24
CA GLN A 31 38.14 -15.85 50.09
C GLN A 31 38.06 -14.85 48.93
N VAL A 32 39.03 -13.94 48.83
CA VAL A 32 39.10 -12.95 47.74
C VAL A 32 39.22 -13.65 46.39
N THR A 33 40.01 -14.73 46.30
CA THR A 33 40.19 -15.49 45.05
C THR A 33 38.87 -16.10 44.60
N ARG A 34 38.11 -16.74 45.51
CA ARG A 34 36.77 -17.30 45.21
C ARG A 34 35.77 -16.22 44.77
N ASP A 35 35.65 -15.15 45.53
CA ASP A 35 34.71 -14.06 45.20
C ASP A 35 35.05 -13.41 43.85
N TYR A 36 36.34 -13.32 43.54
CA TYR A 36 36.82 -12.75 42.29
C TYR A 36 36.60 -13.69 41.09
N GLU A 37 36.73 -15.01 41.27
CA GLU A 37 36.31 -16.01 40.27
C GLU A 37 34.83 -15.90 39.94
N ASP A 38 33.97 -15.85 40.97
CA ASP A 38 32.52 -15.70 40.82
C ASP A 38 32.16 -14.39 40.10
N ALA A 39 32.82 -13.29 40.46
CA ALA A 39 32.62 -12.00 39.81
C ALA A 39 33.02 -12.04 38.33
N LEU A 40 34.14 -12.67 37.99
CA LEU A 40 34.59 -12.82 36.59
C LEU A 40 33.64 -13.72 35.79
N GLN A 41 33.16 -14.81 36.37
CA GLN A 41 32.18 -15.67 35.72
C GLN A 41 30.88 -14.91 35.44
N LYS A 42 30.36 -14.21 36.44
CA LYS A 42 29.13 -13.42 36.29
C LYS A 42 29.30 -12.30 35.26
N ASN A 43 30.47 -11.66 35.21
CA ASN A 43 30.77 -10.65 34.19
C ASN A 43 30.70 -11.25 32.77
N ARG A 44 31.34 -12.41 32.54
CA ARG A 44 31.27 -13.11 31.25
C ARG A 44 29.83 -13.47 30.85
N GLU A 45 29.02 -13.92 31.81
CA GLU A 45 27.61 -14.24 31.56
C GLU A 45 26.78 -13.00 31.21
N LEU A 46 27.04 -11.88 31.89
CA LEU A 46 26.41 -10.59 31.59
C LEU A 46 26.85 -10.04 30.23
N GLU A 47 28.13 -10.09 29.90
CA GLU A 47 28.65 -9.68 28.58
C GLU A 47 28.01 -10.51 27.46
N LYS A 48 27.88 -11.83 27.65
CA LYS A 48 27.21 -12.70 26.69
C LYS A 48 25.72 -12.35 26.54
N SER A 49 25.04 -12.07 27.64
CA SER A 49 23.62 -11.70 27.64
C SER A 49 23.39 -10.34 27.00
N LEU A 50 24.28 -9.37 27.28
CA LEU A 50 24.26 -8.04 26.69
C LEU A 50 24.42 -8.13 25.18
N LYS A 51 25.44 -8.87 24.70
CA LYS A 51 25.66 -9.07 23.28
C LYS A 51 24.44 -9.67 22.58
N HIS A 52 23.82 -10.69 23.18
CA HIS A 52 22.60 -11.31 22.63
C HIS A 52 21.40 -10.34 22.60
N ALA A 53 21.27 -9.47 23.62
CA ALA A 53 20.23 -8.46 23.64
C ALA A 53 20.46 -7.37 22.59
N GLU A 54 21.71 -6.95 22.38
CA GLU A 54 22.10 -5.99 21.34
C GLU A 54 21.84 -6.53 19.94
N GLU A 55 22.18 -7.79 19.66
CA GLU A 55 21.90 -8.46 18.38
C GLU A 55 20.38 -8.50 18.10
N LYS A 56 19.57 -8.83 19.12
CA LYS A 56 18.10 -8.79 18.99
C LYS A 56 17.57 -7.38 18.75
N LEU A 57 18.11 -6.39 19.44
CA LEU A 57 17.70 -5.00 19.27
C LEU A 57 17.99 -4.51 17.86
N GLN A 58 19.17 -4.84 17.32
CA GLN A 58 19.53 -4.55 15.93
C GLN A 58 18.52 -5.20 14.96
N TYR A 59 18.25 -6.49 15.13
CA TYR A 59 17.26 -7.20 14.32
C TYR A 59 15.87 -6.51 14.35
N PHE A 60 15.39 -6.13 15.54
CA PHE A 60 14.10 -5.45 15.65
C PHE A 60 14.10 -4.06 15.02
N ASN A 61 15.20 -3.32 15.09
CA ASN A 61 15.32 -2.03 14.42
C ASN A 61 15.27 -2.18 12.90
N GLU A 62 16.02 -3.13 12.33
CA GLU A 62 15.99 -3.44 10.90
C GLU A 62 14.58 -3.88 10.44
N LEU A 63 13.92 -4.73 11.23
CA LEU A 63 12.54 -5.16 10.97
C LEU A 63 11.56 -3.98 11.01
N LYS A 64 11.69 -3.09 12.00
CA LYS A 64 10.86 -1.87 12.12
C LYS A 64 11.01 -0.98 10.91
N ASP A 65 12.24 -0.79 10.43
CA ASP A 65 12.50 0.09 9.27
C ASP A 65 11.95 -0.53 7.98
N ALA A 66 12.13 -1.84 7.78
CA ALA A 66 11.53 -2.56 6.66
C ALA A 66 9.99 -2.51 6.67
N LEU A 67 9.38 -2.65 7.85
CA LEU A 67 7.93 -2.55 8.02
C LEU A 67 7.43 -1.13 7.69
N ASN A 68 8.09 -0.10 8.22
CA ASN A 68 7.75 1.30 7.92
C ASN A 68 7.83 1.59 6.42
N GLN A 69 8.89 1.13 5.75
CA GLN A 69 9.03 1.29 4.30
C GLN A 69 7.90 0.59 3.53
N SER A 70 7.53 -0.61 3.96
CA SER A 70 6.44 -1.38 3.36
C SER A 70 5.09 -0.66 3.51
N ILE A 71 4.82 -0.07 4.68
CA ILE A 71 3.61 0.73 4.92
C ILE A 71 3.55 1.93 3.99
N ILE A 72 4.66 2.65 3.82
CA ILE A 72 4.72 3.82 2.92
C ILE A 72 4.42 3.41 1.47
N VAL A 73 5.03 2.32 1.00
CA VAL A 73 4.78 1.82 -0.37
C VAL A 73 3.33 1.37 -0.54
N ALA A 74 2.75 0.70 0.46
CA ALA A 74 1.35 0.30 0.44
C ALA A 74 0.41 1.52 0.38
N GLN A 75 0.70 2.57 1.15
CA GLN A 75 -0.07 3.83 1.12
C GLN A 75 0.03 4.53 -0.24
N ASP A 76 1.24 4.72 -0.77
CA ASP A 76 1.44 5.34 -2.10
C ASP A 76 0.75 4.52 -3.21
N THR A 77 0.82 3.19 -3.13
CA THR A 77 0.12 2.30 -4.07
C THR A 77 -1.40 2.45 -3.95
N ALA A 78 -1.94 2.49 -2.73
CA ALA A 78 -3.37 2.68 -2.49
C ALA A 78 -3.85 4.03 -3.03
N ASP A 79 -3.09 5.10 -2.81
CA ASP A 79 -3.40 6.44 -3.32
C ASP A 79 -3.35 6.49 -4.85
N LYS A 80 -2.36 5.83 -5.48
CA LYS A 80 -2.26 5.70 -6.94
C LYS A 80 -3.42 4.93 -7.54
N VAL A 81 -3.83 3.82 -6.90
CA VAL A 81 -4.99 3.02 -7.35
C VAL A 81 -6.26 3.86 -7.25
N LYS A 82 -6.46 4.56 -6.12
CA LYS A 82 -7.62 5.44 -5.93
C LYS A 82 -7.67 6.57 -6.95
N SER A 83 -6.54 7.24 -7.19
CA SER A 83 -6.43 8.33 -8.16
C SER A 83 -6.71 7.85 -9.59
N SER A 84 -6.11 6.71 -9.98
CA SER A 84 -6.35 6.09 -11.28
C SER A 84 -7.81 5.69 -11.47
N ALA A 85 -8.42 5.06 -10.46
CA ALA A 85 -9.83 4.66 -10.50
C ALA A 85 -10.77 5.87 -10.62
N ASN A 86 -10.50 6.97 -9.90
CA ASN A 86 -11.28 8.20 -10.03
C ASN A 86 -11.18 8.78 -11.44
N LYS A 87 -9.96 8.87 -11.99
CA LYS A 87 -9.74 9.38 -13.36
C LYS A 87 -10.42 8.50 -14.41
N GLU A 88 -10.32 7.18 -14.26
CA GLU A 88 -10.98 6.23 -15.15
C GLU A 88 -12.51 6.35 -15.07
N SER A 89 -13.06 6.49 -13.86
CA SER A 89 -14.49 6.73 -13.66
C SER A 89 -14.95 8.02 -14.35
N GLU A 90 -14.21 9.12 -14.21
CA GLU A 90 -14.53 10.40 -14.88
C GLU A 90 -14.51 10.25 -16.41
N MET A 91 -13.53 9.53 -16.95
CA MET A 91 -13.46 9.25 -18.39
C MET A 91 -14.63 8.40 -18.87
N ILE A 92 -15.02 7.37 -18.12
CA ILE A 92 -16.17 6.52 -18.45
C ILE A 92 -17.46 7.34 -18.46
N ILE A 93 -17.69 8.16 -17.43
CA ILE A 93 -18.89 9.03 -17.35
C ILE A 93 -18.93 9.99 -18.53
N THR A 94 -17.80 10.65 -18.83
CA THR A 94 -17.70 11.60 -19.95
C THR A 94 -17.94 10.91 -21.30
N SER A 95 -17.36 9.72 -21.50
CA SER A 95 -17.56 8.94 -22.72
C SER A 95 -19.02 8.50 -22.88
N ALA A 96 -19.65 8.03 -21.79
CA ALA A 96 -21.04 7.62 -21.79
C ALA A 96 -21.99 8.79 -22.09
N ASP A 97 -21.74 9.97 -21.51
CA ASP A 97 -22.52 11.18 -21.79
C ASP A 97 -22.41 11.61 -23.26
N ASN A 98 -21.19 11.58 -23.83
CA ASN A 98 -20.97 11.89 -25.23
C ASN A 98 -21.69 10.91 -26.16
N GLN A 99 -21.59 9.60 -25.88
CA GLN A 99 -22.25 8.57 -26.66
C GLN A 99 -23.78 8.66 -26.57
N ALA A 100 -24.30 8.99 -25.39
CA ALA A 100 -25.73 9.20 -25.18
C ALA A 100 -26.24 10.41 -25.99
N LYS A 101 -25.50 11.52 -25.98
CA LYS A 101 -25.80 12.72 -26.80
C LYS A 101 -25.78 12.41 -28.29
N GLU A 102 -24.76 11.70 -28.76
CA GLU A 102 -24.66 11.30 -30.16
C GLU A 102 -25.85 10.42 -30.59
N THR A 103 -26.21 9.45 -29.75
CA THR A 103 -27.37 8.57 -29.97
C THR A 103 -28.67 9.37 -30.02
N LEU A 104 -28.85 10.35 -29.13
CA LEU A 104 -30.03 11.21 -29.09
C LEU A 104 -30.13 12.05 -30.37
N VAL A 105 -29.04 12.69 -30.79
CA VAL A 105 -28.99 13.48 -32.03
C VAL A 105 -29.29 12.61 -33.25
N GLU A 106 -28.73 11.40 -33.31
CA GLU A 106 -29.01 10.47 -34.41
C GLU A 106 -30.49 10.04 -34.43
N ALA A 107 -31.07 9.75 -33.26
CA ALA A 107 -32.48 9.39 -33.11
C ALA A 107 -33.41 10.54 -33.51
N GLU A 108 -33.14 11.77 -33.07
CA GLU A 108 -33.89 12.97 -33.47
C GLU A 108 -33.81 13.19 -34.98
N ARG A 109 -32.62 13.07 -35.57
CA ARG A 109 -32.43 13.19 -37.02
C ARG A 109 -33.26 12.14 -37.78
N LYS A 110 -33.21 10.88 -37.35
CA LYS A 110 -34.01 9.80 -37.96
C LYS A 110 -35.51 10.04 -37.80
N SER A 111 -35.95 10.48 -36.63
CA SER A 111 -37.34 10.82 -36.35
C SER A 111 -37.85 11.93 -37.27
N ASN A 112 -37.11 13.03 -37.37
CA ASN A 112 -37.48 14.16 -38.23
C ASN A 112 -37.50 13.78 -39.71
N ALA A 113 -36.53 12.97 -40.16
CA ALA A 113 -36.52 12.45 -41.53
C ALA A 113 -37.73 11.54 -41.81
N MET A 114 -38.13 10.72 -40.84
CA MET A 114 -39.30 9.85 -40.97
C MET A 114 -40.60 10.65 -41.04
N ILE A 115 -40.73 11.71 -40.23
CA ILE A 115 -41.88 12.63 -40.27
C ILE A 115 -41.94 13.31 -41.65
N ALA A 116 -40.82 13.85 -42.13
CA ALA A 116 -40.76 14.50 -43.44
C ALA A 116 -41.11 13.57 -44.60
N ASP A 117 -40.62 12.31 -44.58
CA ASP A 117 -40.97 11.30 -45.59
C ASP A 117 -42.46 10.95 -45.54
N ALA A 118 -43.04 10.83 -44.34
CA ALA A 118 -44.47 10.57 -44.17
C ALA A 118 -45.34 11.74 -44.68
N GLU A 119 -44.96 12.99 -44.40
CA GLU A 119 -45.64 14.19 -44.90
C GLU A 119 -45.57 14.29 -46.43
N ALA A 120 -44.41 14.01 -47.02
CA ALA A 120 -44.21 14.00 -48.45
C ALA A 120 -45.11 12.95 -49.13
N LYS A 121 -45.13 11.72 -48.61
CA LYS A 121 -46.00 10.64 -49.10
C LYS A 121 -47.48 10.98 -48.95
N SER A 122 -47.88 11.55 -47.82
CA SER A 122 -49.26 11.99 -47.59
C SER A 122 -49.70 13.03 -48.62
N THR A 123 -48.85 14.03 -48.86
CA THR A 123 -49.11 15.07 -49.87
C THR A 123 -49.22 14.49 -51.28
N GLN A 124 -48.34 13.55 -51.63
CA GLN A 124 -48.38 12.85 -52.92
C GLN A 124 -49.68 12.05 -53.08
N ILE A 125 -50.08 11.28 -52.06
CA ILE A 125 -51.33 10.49 -52.09
C ILE A 125 -52.54 11.41 -52.28
N LEU A 126 -52.59 12.55 -51.57
CA LEU A 126 -53.65 13.53 -51.72
C LEU A 126 -53.69 14.14 -53.13
N ALA A 127 -52.53 14.46 -53.71
CA ALA A 127 -52.45 14.98 -55.07
C ALA A 127 -52.95 13.95 -56.10
N GLU A 128 -52.51 12.70 -56.01
CA GLU A 128 -52.97 11.59 -56.86
C GLU A 128 -54.48 11.34 -56.72
N ALA A 129 -55.00 11.41 -55.49
CA ALA A 129 -56.44 11.26 -55.23
C ALA A 129 -57.27 12.38 -55.87
N ILE A 130 -56.81 13.63 -55.78
CA ILE A 130 -57.46 14.78 -56.42
C ILE A 130 -57.43 14.64 -57.95
N GLU A 131 -56.31 14.22 -58.52
CA GLU A 131 -56.17 14.03 -59.96
C GLU A 131 -57.13 12.95 -60.48
N ARG A 132 -57.19 11.79 -59.81
CA ARG A 132 -58.16 10.73 -60.14
C ARG A 132 -59.61 11.19 -60.03
N ALA A 133 -59.93 11.96 -58.99
CA ALA A 133 -61.28 12.50 -58.80
C ALA A 133 -61.67 13.46 -59.95
N ARG A 134 -60.73 14.28 -60.43
CA ARG A 134 -60.95 15.15 -61.61
C ARG A 134 -61.14 14.37 -62.90
N GLN A 135 -60.33 13.32 -63.12
CA GLN A 135 -60.48 12.46 -64.31
C GLN A 135 -61.87 11.80 -64.34
N LEU A 136 -62.29 11.21 -63.21
CA LEU A 136 -63.61 10.61 -63.08
C LEU A 136 -64.74 11.63 -63.31
N ALA A 137 -64.61 12.85 -62.80
CA ALA A 137 -65.60 13.90 -63.01
C ALA A 137 -65.71 14.30 -64.49
N GLY A 138 -64.58 14.46 -65.19
CA GLY A 138 -64.56 14.75 -66.63
C GLY A 138 -65.17 13.63 -67.47
N GLU A 139 -64.82 12.38 -67.19
CA GLU A 139 -65.42 11.21 -67.86
C GLU A 139 -66.94 11.15 -67.64
N THR A 140 -67.44 11.54 -66.47
CA THR A 140 -68.89 11.59 -66.20
C THR A 140 -69.62 12.76 -66.87
N GLU A 141 -68.93 13.88 -67.17
CA GLU A 141 -69.51 14.98 -67.95
C GLU A 141 -69.59 14.65 -69.44
N ASP A 142 -68.61 13.95 -70.00
CA ASP A 142 -68.60 13.52 -71.40
C ASP A 142 -69.65 12.43 -71.72
N LEU A 143 -70.22 11.79 -70.68
CA LEU A 143 -71.26 10.75 -70.80
C LEU A 143 -72.70 11.28 -70.74
N LYS A 144 -72.90 12.60 -70.61
CA LYS A 144 -74.23 13.26 -70.63
C LYS A 144 -74.53 13.91 -71.97
#